data_AF-A0A2D4J9R5-F1
#
_entry.id   AF-A0A2D4J9R5-F1
#
_cell.length_a   1.000
_cell.length_b   1.000
_cell.length_c   1.000
_cell.angle_alpha   90.00
_cell.angle_beta   90.00
_cell.angle_gamma   90.00
#
_symmetry.space_group_name_H-M   'P 1'
#
loop_
_entity.id
_entity.type
_entity.pdbx_description
1 polymer ?
#
loop_
_entity_poly.entity_id
_entity_poly.type
_entity_poly.pdbx_seq_one_letter_code
_entity_poly.pdbx_strand_id
1 'polypeptide(L)'
;FHSTQGLWTAQEQSYNINWLELRAIYLTLRSFLPLFRSRDILILTDNITTKAHINKQGGTHSKHLMRESERLFEWAERNLLSLRAEHISESSKMSRQIGSAGPR
;
A
#
# COMPACT_ATOMS: atom_id res chain seq x y z
N PHE A 1 -14.35 -4.35 10.42
CA PHE A 1 -13.25 -4.35 9.43
C PHE A 1 -13.88 -4.32 8.04
N HIS A 2 -13.81 -3.20 7.33
CA HIS A 2 -14.18 -3.19 5.92
C HIS A 2 -12.96 -3.71 5.14
N SER A 3 -13.15 -4.74 4.33
CA SER A 3 -12.10 -5.28 3.45
C SER A 3 -12.25 -4.61 2.09
N THR A 4 -11.17 -4.07 1.52
CA THR A 4 -11.14 -3.46 0.18
C THR A 4 -10.86 -4.48 -0.93
N GLN A 5 -11.21 -5.75 -0.72
CA GLN A 5 -11.04 -6.81 -1.72
C GLN A 5 -12.04 -6.64 -2.88
N GLY A 6 -11.66 -5.81 -3.86
CA GLY A 6 -12.31 -5.73 -5.16
C GLY A 6 -11.67 -6.69 -6.17
N LEU A 7 -12.41 -7.03 -7.24
CA LEU A 7 -11.89 -7.77 -8.38
C LEU A 7 -11.14 -6.82 -9.33
N TRP A 8 -9.97 -7.24 -9.80
CA TRP A 8 -9.25 -6.51 -10.85
C TRP A 8 -9.98 -6.63 -12.19
N THR A 9 -10.11 -5.53 -12.90
CA THR A 9 -10.60 -5.55 -14.29
C THR A 9 -9.64 -6.31 -15.20
N ALA A 10 -10.10 -6.81 -16.35
CA ALA A 10 -9.22 -7.50 -17.33
C ALA A 10 -8.02 -6.64 -17.76
N GLN A 11 -8.22 -5.31 -17.86
CA GLN A 11 -7.14 -4.37 -18.12
C GLN A 11 -6.16 -4.30 -16.94
N GLU A 12 -6.65 -4.21 -15.70
CA GLU A 12 -5.78 -4.15 -14.53
C GLU A 12 -4.97 -5.44 -14.35
N GLN A 13 -5.58 -6.61 -14.60
CA GLN A 13 -4.89 -7.90 -14.58
C GLN A 13 -3.75 -8.02 -15.61
N SER A 14 -3.73 -7.17 -16.65
CA SER A 14 -2.64 -7.15 -17.63
C SER A 14 -1.38 -6.43 -17.11
N TYR A 15 -1.47 -5.70 -16.00
CA TYR A 15 -0.31 -5.06 -15.38
C TYR A 15 0.46 -6.02 -14.45
N ASN A 16 1.72 -5.69 -14.18
CA ASN A 16 2.56 -6.48 -13.30
C ASN A 16 2.14 -6.37 -11.81
N ILE A 17 2.63 -7.31 -10.99
CA ILE A 17 2.28 -7.38 -9.56
C ILE A 17 2.61 -6.10 -8.78
N ASN A 18 3.73 -5.43 -9.10
CA ASN A 18 4.11 -4.17 -8.44
C ASN A 18 3.09 -3.05 -8.71
N TRP A 19 2.53 -3.02 -9.92
CA TRP A 19 1.47 -2.07 -10.28
C TRP A 19 0.19 -2.37 -9.49
N LEU A 20 -0.20 -3.65 -9.41
CA LEU A 20 -1.38 -4.09 -8.67
C LEU A 20 -1.26 -3.77 -7.18
N GLU A 21 -0.07 -3.88 -6.60
CA GLU A 21 0.16 -3.51 -5.21
C GLU A 21 0.04 -2.01 -4.95
N LEU A 22 0.65 -1.16 -5.78
CA LEU A 22 0.48 0.30 -5.67
C LEU A 22 -0.99 0.69 -5.85
N ARG A 23 -1.69 0.03 -6.78
CA ARG A 23 -3.13 0.21 -7.00
C ARG A 23 -3.95 -0.17 -5.77
N ALA A 24 -3.65 -1.31 -5.14
CA ALA A 24 -4.32 -1.76 -3.94
C ALA A 24 -4.12 -0.78 -2.76
N ILE A 25 -2.90 -0.27 -2.59
CA ILE A 25 -2.59 0.75 -1.58
C ILE A 25 -3.40 2.02 -1.84
N TYR A 26 -3.38 2.53 -3.08
CA TYR A 26 -4.14 3.72 -3.47
C TYR A 26 -5.65 3.57 -3.19
N LEU A 27 -6.25 2.45 -3.60
CA LEU A 27 -7.67 2.18 -3.37
C LEU A 27 -8.01 2.07 -1.88
N THR A 28 -7.12 1.46 -1.10
CA THR A 28 -7.29 1.34 0.35
C THR A 28 -7.25 2.71 1.02
N LEU A 29 -6.24 3.53 0.73
CA LEU A 29 -6.13 4.87 1.31
C LEU A 29 -7.34 5.74 0.96
N ARG A 30 -7.84 5.65 -0.28
CA ARG A 30 -9.05 6.37 -0.70
C ARG A 30 -10.31 5.92 0.03
N SER A 31 -10.49 4.61 0.15
CA SER A 31 -11.68 4.03 0.79
C SER A 31 -11.78 4.40 2.27
N PHE A 32 -10.63 4.62 2.91
CA PHE A 32 -10.53 4.97 4.33
C PHE A 32 -10.08 6.42 4.55
N LEU A 33 -10.26 7.31 3.57
CA LEU A 33 -9.84 8.71 3.68
C LEU A 33 -10.30 9.41 4.98
N PRO A 34 -11.54 9.23 5.47
CA PRO A 34 -11.95 9.83 6.74
C PRO A 34 -11.11 9.41 7.95
N LEU A 35 -10.50 8.21 7.91
CA LEU A 35 -9.64 7.68 8.96
C LEU A 35 -8.19 8.16 8.83
N PHE A 36 -7.75 8.52 7.63
CA PHE A 36 -6.35 8.83 7.32
C PHE A 36 -6.08 10.30 7.05
N ARG A 37 -7.12 11.12 6.89
CA ARG A 37 -6.99 12.55 6.58
C ARG A 37 -6.03 13.25 7.55
N SER A 38 -5.04 13.95 6.99
CA SER A 38 -4.05 14.72 7.74
C SER A 38 -3.31 13.89 8.79
N ARG A 39 -2.91 12.67 8.45
CA ARG A 39 -2.08 11.79 9.29
C ARG A 39 -0.83 11.34 8.56
N ASP A 40 0.17 10.93 9.34
CA ASP A 40 1.32 10.16 8.87
C ASP A 40 0.91 8.71 8.64
N ILE A 41 1.11 8.21 7.43
CA ILE A 41 0.74 6.85 7.05
C ILE A 41 1.99 6.02 6.77
N LEU A 42 2.09 4.89 7.47
CA LEU A 42 3.09 3.85 7.24
C LEU A 42 2.43 2.64 6.55
N ILE A 43 2.90 2.33 5.34
CA ILE A 43 2.53 1.13 4.60
C ILE A 43 3.47 -0.01 4.98
N LEU A 44 2.92 -1.13 5.41
CA LEU A 44 3.65 -2.36 5.64
C LEU A 44 3.47 -3.27 4.43
N THR A 45 4.57 -3.63 3.77
CA THR A 45 4.56 -4.47 2.56
C THR A 45 5.70 -5.48 2.60
N ASP A 46 5.50 -6.68 2.07
CA ASP A 46 6.57 -7.67 1.83
C ASP A 46 7.22 -7.50 0.44
N ASN A 47 6.73 -6.56 -0.36
CA ASN A 47 7.29 -6.26 -1.66
C ASN A 47 8.31 -5.11 -1.58
N ILE A 48 9.58 -5.48 -1.75
CA ILE A 48 10.70 -4.54 -1.70
C ILE A 48 10.59 -3.48 -2.82
N THR A 49 10.05 -3.84 -3.99
CA THR A 49 9.83 -2.89 -5.09
C THR A 49 8.77 -1.87 -4.71
N THR A 50 7.62 -2.29 -4.17
CA THR A 50 6.57 -1.39 -3.67
C THR A 50 7.12 -0.44 -2.61
N LYS A 51 7.88 -0.96 -1.64
CA LYS A 51 8.57 -0.14 -0.63
C LYS A 51 9.48 0.90 -1.29
N ALA A 52 10.30 0.48 -2.25
CA ALA A 52 11.23 1.37 -2.93
C ALA A 52 10.48 2.47 -3.70
N HIS A 53 9.40 2.13 -4.40
CA HIS A 53 8.56 3.10 -5.09
C HIS A 53 7.96 4.14 -4.15
N ILE A 54 7.42 3.71 -3.01
CA ILE A 54 6.82 4.61 -2.02
C ILE A 54 7.89 5.54 -1.42
N ASN A 55 9.02 4.99 -0.99
CA ASN A 55 10.04 5.77 -0.27
C ASN A 55 10.89 6.65 -1.18
N LYS A 56 11.06 6.28 -2.45
CA LYS A 56 11.86 7.04 -3.43
C LYS A 56 11.01 7.90 -4.36
N GLN A 57 9.69 7.88 -4.18
CA GLN A 57 8.73 8.55 -5.05
C GLN A 57 8.87 8.19 -6.55
N GLY A 58 9.22 6.93 -6.82
CA GLY A 58 9.38 6.42 -8.19
C GLY A 58 10.65 5.57 -8.39
N GLY A 59 11.03 5.45 -9.67
CA GLY A 59 12.22 4.73 -10.13
C GLY A 59 11.95 3.34 -10.70
N THR A 60 11.53 3.26 -11.98
CA THR A 60 11.70 2.09 -12.88
C THR A 60 11.62 2.53 -14.34
N HIS A 61 12.01 1.66 -15.29
CA HIS A 61 11.79 1.83 -16.73
C HIS A 61 10.32 1.68 -17.16
N SER A 62 9.40 1.29 -16.26
CA SER A 62 8.00 1.00 -16.62
C SER A 62 7.10 2.23 -16.56
N LYS A 63 6.61 2.68 -17.72
CA LYS A 63 5.68 3.82 -17.84
C LYS A 63 4.39 3.63 -17.03
N HIS A 64 3.84 2.42 -17.00
CA HIS A 64 2.60 2.16 -16.26
C HIS A 64 2.80 2.22 -14.75
N LEU A 65 3.92 1.68 -14.26
CA LEU A 65 4.23 1.68 -12.83
C LEU A 65 4.56 3.09 -12.32
N MET A 66 5.28 3.88 -13.14
CA MET A 66 5.53 5.29 -12.89
C MET A 66 4.23 6.08 -12.76
N ARG A 67 3.32 5.96 -13.74
CA ARG A 67 2.02 6.65 -13.71
C ARG A 67 1.15 6.29 -12.50
N GLU A 68 1.17 5.04 -12.06
CA GLU A 68 0.40 4.65 -10.87
C GLU A 68 1.07 5.14 -9.58
N SER A 69 2.41 5.22 -9.56
CA SER A 69 3.14 5.87 -8.46
C SER A 69 2.77 7.35 -8.38
N GLU A 70 2.82 8.08 -9.50
CA GLU A 70 2.42 9.50 -9.58
C GLU A 70 1.00 9.70 -9.07
N ARG A 71 0.05 8.88 -9.55
CA ARG A 71 -1.34 8.90 -9.07
C ARG A 71 -1.46 8.72 -7.55
N LEU A 72 -0.69 7.79 -6.99
CA LEU A 72 -0.67 7.55 -5.54
C LEU A 72 -0.15 8.78 -4.79
N PHE A 73 0.95 9.39 -5.25
CA PHE A 73 1.57 10.54 -4.57
C PHE A 73 0.76 11.82 -4.71
N GLU A 74 0.28 12.15 -5.90
CA GLU A 74 -0.59 13.32 -6.11
C GLU A 74 -1.83 13.28 -5.23
N TRP A 75 -2.37 12.08 -5.02
CA TRP A 75 -3.48 11.89 -4.09
C TRP A 75 -3.02 12.01 -2.64
N ALA A 76 -1.91 11.38 -2.27
CA ALA A 76 -1.39 11.40 -0.90
C ALA A 76 -1.03 12.81 -0.43
N GLU A 77 -0.35 13.61 -1.26
CA GLU A 77 0.06 14.99 -0.96
C GLU A 77 -1.14 15.90 -0.63
N ARG A 78 -2.28 15.65 -1.26
CA ARG A 78 -3.50 16.43 -1.03
C ARG A 78 -4.27 16.02 0.23
N ASN A 79 -3.99 14.83 0.78
CA ASN A 79 -4.87 14.18 1.75
C ASN A 79 -4.17 13.75 3.05
N LEU A 80 -2.85 13.52 3.03
CA LEU A 80 -2.05 12.97 4.11
C LEU A 80 -0.94 13.95 4.54
N LEU A 81 -0.39 13.77 5.74
CA LEU A 81 0.79 14.53 6.17
C LEU A 81 2.08 13.90 5.63
N SER A 82 2.16 12.57 5.64
CA SER A 82 3.25 11.82 5.03
C SER A 82 2.82 10.42 4.64
N LEU A 83 3.53 9.84 3.68
CA LEU A 83 3.38 8.45 3.25
C LEU A 83 4.75 7.80 3.17
N ARG A 84 4.95 6.72 3.92
CA ARG A 84 6.20 5.94 3.93
C ARG A 84 5.89 4.45 3.87
N ALA A 85 6.87 3.64 3.47
CA ALA A 85 6.75 2.19 3.45
C ALA A 85 7.87 1.48 4.19
N GLU A 86 7.52 0.41 4.89
CA GLU A 86 8.44 -0.50 5.56
C GLU A 86 8.23 -1.94 5.10
N HIS A 87 9.33 -2.70 5.09
CA HIS A 87 9.30 -4.09 4.69
C HIS A 87 8.92 -4.95 5.90
N ILE A 88 7.87 -5.74 5.79
CA ILE A 88 7.55 -6.75 6.80
C ILE A 88 8.23 -8.07 6.44
N SER A 89 9.29 -8.39 7.16
CA SER A 89 9.91 -9.72 7.07
C SER A 89 8.94 -10.79 7.54
N GLU A 90 9.02 -11.99 6.97
CA GLU A 90 8.11 -13.11 7.25
C GLU A 90 8.08 -13.51 8.75
N SER A 91 9.16 -13.26 9.49
CA SER A 91 9.22 -13.45 10.94
C SER A 91 8.25 -12.55 11.73
N SER A 92 7.88 -11.40 11.20
CA SER A 92 6.89 -10.48 11.80
C SER A 92 5.45 -10.85 11.46
N LYS A 93 5.20 -11.70 10.45
CA LYS A 93 3.85 -12.23 10.15
C LYS A 93 3.38 -13.22 11.23
N MET A 94 4.32 -13.99 11.80
CA MET A 94 4.04 -15.02 12.81
C MET A 94 3.62 -14.45 14.19
N SER A 95 4.09 -13.25 14.55
CA SER A 95 3.81 -12.67 15.88
C SER A 95 2.38 -12.13 16.07
N ARG A 96 1.57 -12.07 15.00
CA ARG A 96 0.17 -11.62 15.07
C ARG A 96 -0.84 -12.75 15.27
N GLN A 97 -0.38 -14.01 15.25
CA GLN A 97 -1.24 -15.19 15.36
C GLN A 97 -1.18 -15.88 16.74
N ILE A 98 -0.31 -15.44 17.65
CA ILE A 98 -0.21 -15.99 19.01
C ILE A 98 -0.41 -14.86 20.01
N GLY A 99 -1.68 -14.59 20.34
CA GLY A 99 -2.06 -13.51 21.24
C GLY A 99 -3.52 -13.55 21.67
N SER A 100 -4.06 -14.74 21.96
CA SER A 100 -5.32 -14.88 22.71
C SER A 100 -5.22 -16.04 23.70
N ALA A 101 -4.62 -15.77 24.86
CA ALA A 101 -4.84 -16.52 26.08
C ALA A 101 -4.87 -15.51 27.22
N GLY A 102 -6.07 -15.05 27.58
CA GLY A 102 -6.29 -14.24 28.78
C GLY A 102 -6.16 -15.12 30.03
N PRO A 103 -5.72 -14.55 31.17
CA PRO A 103 -5.58 -15.30 32.42
C PRO A 103 -6.96 -15.53 33.06
N ARG A 104 -7.11 -16.69 33.73
CA ARG A 104 -8.14 -16.88 34.77
C ARG A 104 -7.62 -16.34 36.09
#